data_AF-A0A417CR43-F1
#
_entry.id   AF-A0A417CR43-F1
#
_cell.length_a   1.000
_cell.length_b   1.000
_cell.length_c   1.000
_cell.angle_alpha   90.00
_cell.angle_beta   90.00
_cell.angle_gamma   90.00
#
_symmetry.space_group_name_H-M   'P 1'
#
loop_
_entity.id
_entity.type
_entity.pdbx_description
1 polymer ?
#
loop_
_entity_poly.entity_id
_entity_poly.type
_entity_poly.pdbx_seq_one_letter_code
_entity_poly.pdbx_strand_id
1 'polypeptide(L)'
;MSVTLIDQIHDFLSKQQDINCNETDIEYSLKGSYSYCLQYKGVILQGEQKINLVIPKNFPQAVPKLFLDNYPEGMEHVYQDGSCCLASTGEIIQFLSNEPLLSEFVAKFVDAFIFSIEWFIKYGTYPFGEREHGHKGLLDYYLTDWQLTKEQYWDLVRIVINDNYRGHLDCLCGSKKKMRDCHGKYILPIIKNPILKEQFIEEAYSIFRGEEIDGQR
;
A
#
# COMPACT_ATOMS: atom_id res chain seq x y z
N MET A 1 -24.60 10.87 -10.35
CA MET A 1 -23.37 11.68 -10.52
C MET A 1 -22.24 10.87 -9.89
N SER A 2 -21.15 10.62 -10.60
CA SER A 2 -19.95 10.02 -10.02
C SER A 2 -19.35 11.02 -9.03
N VAL A 3 -19.08 10.59 -7.80
CA VAL A 3 -18.45 11.43 -6.77
C VAL A 3 -17.03 11.76 -7.23
N THR A 4 -16.70 13.04 -7.37
CA THR A 4 -15.36 13.46 -7.82
C THR A 4 -14.34 13.34 -6.68
N LEU A 5 -13.04 13.31 -6.99
CA LEU A 5 -12.01 13.29 -5.94
C LEU A 5 -12.10 14.53 -5.03
N ILE A 6 -12.40 15.71 -5.59
CA ILE A 6 -12.55 16.93 -4.79
C ILE A 6 -13.75 16.85 -3.84
N ASP A 7 -14.85 16.22 -4.25
CA ASP A 7 -15.99 15.95 -3.35
C ASP A 7 -15.58 15.03 -2.19
N GLN A 8 -14.75 14.01 -2.47
CA GLN A 8 -14.25 13.08 -1.45
C GLN A 8 -13.29 13.77 -0.48
N ILE A 9 -12.47 14.70 -0.95
CA ILE A 9 -11.59 15.52 -0.10
C ILE A 9 -12.42 16.44 0.79
N HIS A 10 -13.44 17.10 0.25
CA HIS A 10 -14.34 17.93 1.05
C HIS A 10 -15.07 17.11 2.12
N ASP A 11 -15.56 15.91 1.79
CA ASP A 11 -16.15 14.99 2.77
C ASP A 11 -15.15 14.61 3.88
N PHE A 12 -13.91 14.29 3.52
CA PHE A 12 -12.84 14.01 4.48
C PHE A 12 -12.58 15.20 5.41
N LEU A 13 -12.40 16.41 4.85
CA LEU A 13 -12.12 17.62 5.62
C LEU A 13 -13.28 18.04 6.52
N SER A 14 -14.53 17.77 6.12
CA SER A 14 -15.71 18.04 6.96
C SER A 14 -15.69 17.27 8.28
N LYS A 15 -14.97 16.14 8.32
CA LYS A 15 -14.78 15.28 9.49
C LYS A 15 -13.48 15.58 10.26
N GLN A 16 -12.57 16.36 9.66
CA GLN A 16 -11.21 16.58 10.14
C GLN A 16 -10.90 18.08 10.18
N GLN A 17 -11.42 18.77 11.20
CA GLN A 17 -11.38 20.24 11.28
C GLN A 17 -9.97 20.83 11.43
N ASP A 18 -9.04 20.06 12.00
CA ASP A 18 -7.65 20.48 12.23
C ASP A 18 -6.68 20.04 11.11
N ILE A 19 -7.22 19.59 9.97
CA ILE A 19 -6.46 19.29 8.76
C ILE A 19 -6.63 20.43 7.76
N ASN A 20 -5.51 20.98 7.30
CA ASN A 20 -5.46 21.95 6.22
C ASN A 20 -5.20 21.25 4.88
N CYS A 21 -5.84 21.73 3.81
CA CYS A 21 -5.59 21.25 2.46
C CYS A 21 -4.77 22.29 1.67
N ASN A 22 -3.63 21.86 1.15
CA ASN A 22 -2.89 22.59 0.12
C ASN A 22 -3.03 21.85 -1.20
N GLU A 23 -3.20 22.56 -2.30
CA GLU A 23 -3.35 21.98 -3.63
C GLU A 23 -2.23 22.48 -4.55
N THR A 24 -1.71 21.57 -5.37
CA THR A 24 -0.82 21.88 -6.49
C THR A 24 -1.47 21.43 -7.79
N ASP A 25 -0.80 21.60 -8.93
CA ASP A 25 -1.32 21.12 -10.22
C ASP A 25 -1.47 19.60 -10.31
N ILE A 26 -0.75 18.84 -9.46
CA ILE A 26 -0.68 17.37 -9.57
C ILE A 26 -1.22 16.62 -8.34
N GLU A 27 -1.37 17.27 -7.19
CA GLU A 27 -1.74 16.61 -5.94
C GLU A 27 -2.43 17.54 -4.92
N TYR A 28 -3.08 16.92 -3.95
CA TYR A 28 -3.56 17.54 -2.72
C TYR A 28 -2.70 17.08 -1.54
N SER A 29 -2.32 17.98 -0.65
CA SER A 29 -1.62 17.70 0.61
C SER A 29 -2.53 18.07 1.77
N LEU A 30 -2.99 17.05 2.48
CA LEU A 30 -3.85 17.17 3.67
C LEU A 30 -2.98 17.05 4.91
N LYS A 31 -2.66 18.18 5.55
CA LYS A 31 -1.70 18.25 6.65
C LYS A 31 -2.31 18.88 7.91
N GLY A 32 -2.08 18.24 9.06
CA GLY A 32 -2.51 18.75 10.36
C GLY A 32 -2.74 17.65 11.40
N SER A 33 -3.61 17.90 12.37
CA SER A 33 -3.98 16.93 13.42
C SER A 33 -5.11 16.04 12.92
N TYR A 34 -4.83 14.77 12.68
CA TYR A 34 -5.84 13.78 12.28
C TYR A 34 -6.48 13.16 13.51
N SER A 35 -7.76 13.45 13.72
CA SER A 35 -8.57 12.88 14.80
C SER A 35 -9.07 11.50 14.41
N TYR A 36 -8.82 10.51 15.27
CA TYR A 36 -9.22 9.13 15.03
C TYR A 36 -9.98 8.53 16.22
N CYS A 37 -10.92 7.63 15.91
CA CYS A 37 -11.57 6.74 16.88
C CYS A 37 -11.70 5.38 16.20
N LEU A 38 -10.78 4.48 16.52
CA LEU A 38 -10.53 3.25 15.78
C LEU A 38 -10.79 2.05 16.69
N GLN A 39 -11.38 1.00 16.12
CA GLN A 39 -11.72 -0.21 16.85
C GLN A 39 -11.18 -1.45 16.13
N TYR A 40 -10.48 -2.30 16.88
CA TYR A 40 -10.04 -3.61 16.40
C TYR A 40 -10.08 -4.66 17.51
N LYS A 41 -10.71 -5.82 17.24
CA LYS A 41 -10.89 -6.94 18.19
C LYS A 41 -11.33 -6.52 19.61
N GLY A 42 -12.24 -5.54 19.69
CA GLY A 42 -12.78 -5.03 20.96
C GLY A 42 -11.92 -4.00 21.68
N VAL A 43 -10.74 -3.66 21.15
CA VAL A 43 -9.90 -2.56 21.65
C VAL A 43 -10.26 -1.29 20.87
N ILE A 44 -10.55 -0.22 21.61
CA ILE A 44 -10.81 1.12 21.06
C ILE A 44 -9.61 2.01 21.37
N LEU A 45 -9.07 2.65 20.35
CA LEU A 45 -8.01 3.66 20.45
C LEU A 45 -8.56 4.95 19.86
N GLN A 46 -8.41 6.04 20.61
CA GLN A 46 -8.89 7.36 20.22
C GLN A 46 -7.82 8.39 20.55
N GLY A 47 -7.65 9.37 19.69
CA GLY A 47 -6.62 10.38 19.84
C GLY A 47 -6.43 11.18 18.56
N GLU A 48 -5.27 11.82 18.50
CA GLU A 48 -4.87 12.64 17.37
C GLU A 48 -3.45 12.30 16.95
N GLN A 49 -3.21 12.26 15.64
CA GLN A 49 -1.89 12.06 15.07
C GLN A 49 -1.58 13.16 14.06
N LYS A 50 -0.39 13.76 14.15
CA LYS A 50 0.07 14.71 13.13
C LYS A 50 0.47 13.98 11.87
N ILE A 51 -0.25 14.24 10.79
CA ILE A 51 -0.04 13.60 9.49
C ILE A 51 0.12 14.62 8.38
N ASN A 52 0.72 14.16 7.28
CA ASN A 52 0.56 14.73 5.95
C ASN A 52 0.14 13.60 5.00
N LEU A 53 -1.09 13.64 4.51
CA LEU A 53 -1.61 12.71 3.50
C LEU A 53 -1.56 13.40 2.14
N VAL A 54 -0.68 12.93 1.27
CA VAL A 54 -0.50 13.42 -0.10
C VAL A 54 -1.29 12.55 -1.06
N ILE A 55 -2.22 13.15 -1.79
CA ILE A 55 -3.19 12.47 -2.66
C ILE A 55 -2.99 12.98 -4.09
N PRO A 56 -2.50 12.13 -5.01
CA PRO A 56 -2.40 12.49 -6.42
C PRO A 56 -3.77 12.82 -7.02
N LYS A 57 -3.86 13.85 -7.86
CA LYS A 57 -5.11 14.25 -8.53
C LYS A 57 -5.69 13.20 -9.46
N ASN A 58 -4.85 12.27 -9.91
CA ASN A 58 -5.25 11.12 -10.73
C ASN A 58 -5.60 9.88 -9.89
N PHE A 59 -5.74 9.98 -8.56
CA PHE A 59 -6.28 8.89 -7.74
C PHE A 59 -7.59 8.35 -8.35
N PRO A 60 -7.78 7.01 -8.41
CA PRO A 60 -6.96 5.94 -7.83
C PRO A 60 -5.84 5.40 -8.74
N GLN A 61 -5.47 6.10 -9.82
CA GLN A 61 -4.41 5.67 -10.73
C GLN A 61 -2.98 5.86 -10.16
N ALA A 62 -2.85 6.53 -9.02
CA ALA A 62 -1.60 6.65 -8.28
C ALA A 62 -1.86 6.53 -6.77
N VAL A 63 -0.85 6.03 -6.05
CA VAL A 63 -0.94 5.71 -4.63
C VAL A 63 -0.83 6.98 -3.77
N PRO A 64 -1.79 7.27 -2.89
CA PRO A 64 -1.62 8.28 -1.86
C PRO A 64 -0.50 7.92 -0.89
N LYS A 65 0.29 8.91 -0.45
CA LYS A 65 1.39 8.73 0.50
C LYS A 65 1.04 9.35 1.84
N LEU A 66 1.27 8.60 2.92
CA LEU A 66 1.16 9.10 4.29
C LEU A 66 2.55 9.44 4.82
N PHE A 67 2.65 10.56 5.52
CA PHE A 67 3.84 10.93 6.29
C PHE A 67 3.41 11.30 7.71
N LEU A 68 4.25 10.97 8.69
CA LEU A 68 4.07 11.38 10.07
C LEU A 68 5.12 12.41 10.45
N ASP A 69 4.74 13.35 11.32
CA ASP A 69 5.71 14.30 11.89
C ASP A 69 6.68 13.59 12.85
N ASN A 70 6.23 12.55 13.56
CA ASN A 70 7.05 11.75 14.47
C ASN A 70 6.69 10.26 14.35
N TYR A 71 7.70 9.42 14.15
CA TYR A 71 7.56 7.97 14.20
C TYR A 71 8.01 7.45 15.58
N PRO A 72 7.33 6.44 16.15
CA PRO A 72 7.82 5.75 17.34
C PRO A 72 9.21 5.15 17.09
N GLU A 73 10.11 5.30 18.05
CA GLU A 73 11.43 4.66 17.99
C GLU A 73 11.28 3.14 17.92
N GLY A 74 12.05 2.50 17.04
CA GLY A 74 12.03 1.03 16.85
C GLY A 74 10.91 0.50 15.94
N MET A 75 10.05 1.35 15.37
CA MET A 75 9.05 0.92 14.39
C MET A 75 9.63 0.88 12.95
N GLU A 76 9.59 -0.28 12.30
CA GLU A 76 10.14 -0.50 10.96
C GLU A 76 9.08 -0.35 9.86
N HIS A 77 8.64 0.88 9.55
CA HIS A 77 7.61 1.12 8.51
C HIS A 77 7.75 2.46 7.78
N VAL A 78 8.97 2.86 7.43
CA VAL A 78 9.23 4.11 6.70
C VAL A 78 10.07 3.81 5.46
N TYR A 79 9.60 4.25 4.29
CA TYR A 79 10.35 4.19 3.04
C TYR A 79 11.50 5.21 3.04
N GLN A 80 12.43 5.07 2.09
CA GLN A 80 13.58 6.00 1.98
C GLN A 80 13.16 7.46 1.76
N ASP A 81 11.99 7.69 1.17
CA ASP A 81 11.43 9.03 0.96
C ASP A 81 10.71 9.61 2.20
N GLY A 82 10.69 8.87 3.32
CA GLY A 82 10.05 9.27 4.57
C GLY A 82 8.55 8.93 4.66
N SER A 83 7.95 8.39 3.61
CA SER A 83 6.55 7.96 3.62
C SER A 83 6.35 6.65 4.38
N CYS A 84 5.15 6.47 4.95
CA CYS A 84 4.78 5.27 5.68
C CYS A 84 4.64 4.07 4.75
N CYS A 85 5.19 2.93 5.16
CA CYS A 85 4.89 1.63 4.57
C CYS A 85 3.54 1.13 5.09
N LEU A 86 2.46 1.48 4.37
CA LEU A 86 1.08 1.16 4.74
C LEU A 86 0.70 -0.31 4.50
N ALA A 87 1.23 -0.90 3.43
CA ALA A 87 1.05 -2.30 3.02
C ALA A 87 2.05 -2.61 1.89
N SER A 88 2.10 -3.87 1.42
CA SER A 88 2.84 -4.21 0.22
C SER A 88 2.27 -3.49 -1.01
N THR A 89 3.12 -3.17 -1.96
CA THR A 89 2.76 -2.50 -3.22
C THR A 89 1.79 -3.37 -4.00
N GLY A 90 1.98 -4.69 -4.00
CA GLY A 90 1.02 -5.64 -4.56
C GLY A 90 -0.40 -5.49 -3.97
N GLU A 91 -0.52 -5.32 -2.65
CA GLU A 91 -1.82 -5.15 -1.98
C GLU A 91 -2.49 -3.83 -2.36
N ILE A 92 -1.71 -2.74 -2.32
CA ILE A 92 -2.23 -1.40 -2.64
C ILE A 92 -2.68 -1.35 -4.10
N ILE A 93 -1.88 -1.87 -5.04
CA ILE A 93 -2.25 -1.90 -6.46
C ILE A 93 -3.54 -2.70 -6.68
N GLN A 94 -3.68 -3.86 -6.03
CA GLN A 94 -4.89 -4.65 -6.15
C GLN A 94 -6.11 -3.92 -5.58
N PHE A 95 -5.95 -3.19 -4.48
CA PHE A 95 -7.00 -2.36 -3.93
C PHE A 95 -7.41 -1.24 -4.91
N LEU A 96 -6.45 -0.49 -5.44
CA LEU A 96 -6.69 0.61 -6.38
C LEU A 96 -7.30 0.15 -7.70
N SER A 97 -6.99 -1.08 -8.15
CA SER A 97 -7.57 -1.65 -9.38
C SER A 97 -9.09 -1.84 -9.35
N ASN A 98 -9.71 -1.76 -8.17
CA ASN A 98 -11.17 -1.81 -8.01
C ASN A 98 -11.83 -0.42 -8.03
N GLU A 99 -11.08 0.64 -8.39
CA GLU A 99 -11.54 2.03 -8.41
C GLU A 99 -12.16 2.49 -7.08
N PRO A 100 -11.44 2.36 -5.94
CA PRO A 100 -11.96 2.67 -4.62
C PRO A 100 -12.13 4.18 -4.41
N LEU A 101 -12.97 4.54 -3.44
CA LEU A 101 -13.03 5.89 -2.89
C LEU A 101 -11.84 6.16 -1.97
N LEU A 102 -11.47 7.43 -1.83
CA LEU A 102 -10.46 7.92 -0.90
C LEU A 102 -10.78 7.51 0.54
N SER A 103 -12.05 7.55 0.95
CA SER A 103 -12.48 7.12 2.28
C SER A 103 -12.21 5.64 2.53
N GLU A 104 -12.33 4.80 1.49
CA GLU A 104 -12.00 3.37 1.58
C GLU A 104 -10.48 3.17 1.69
N PHE A 105 -9.68 3.98 0.98
CA PHE A 105 -8.22 3.96 1.12
C PHE A 105 -7.79 4.37 2.53
N VAL A 106 -8.35 5.46 3.05
CA VAL A 106 -8.07 5.94 4.41
C VAL A 106 -8.42 4.87 5.44
N ALA A 107 -9.63 4.31 5.38
CA ALA A 107 -10.07 3.29 6.33
C ALA A 107 -9.22 2.02 6.26
N LYS A 108 -8.85 1.57 5.04
CA LYS A 108 -8.10 0.33 4.88
C LYS A 108 -6.63 0.47 5.27
N PHE A 109 -5.99 1.58 4.92
CA PHE A 109 -4.55 1.72 5.02
C PHE A 109 -4.11 2.75 6.05
N VAL A 110 -4.65 3.97 6.02
CA VAL A 110 -4.23 5.05 6.93
C VAL A 110 -4.68 4.75 8.36
N ASP A 111 -5.96 4.44 8.56
CA ASP A 111 -6.51 4.12 9.87
C ASP A 111 -5.89 2.85 10.46
N ALA A 112 -5.72 1.80 9.65
CA ALA A 112 -5.06 0.56 10.09
C ALA A 112 -3.62 0.82 10.53
N PHE A 113 -2.89 1.68 9.80
CA PHE A 113 -1.52 2.05 10.15
C PHE A 113 -1.46 2.87 11.44
N ILE A 114 -2.34 3.87 11.60
CA ILE A 114 -2.44 4.67 12.83
C ILE A 114 -2.78 3.78 14.03
N PHE A 115 -3.71 2.84 13.88
CA PHE A 115 -4.01 1.86 14.92
C PHE A 115 -2.79 1.03 15.30
N SER A 116 -1.96 0.64 14.32
CA SER A 116 -0.73 -0.13 14.55
C SER A 116 0.31 0.66 15.32
N ILE A 117 0.45 1.95 15.04
CA ILE A 117 1.33 2.87 15.78
C ILE A 117 0.91 2.96 17.23
N GLU A 118 -0.37 3.27 17.48
CA GLU A 118 -0.88 3.44 18.83
C GLU A 118 -0.80 2.15 19.64
N TRP A 119 -1.07 1.02 19.00
CA TRP A 119 -0.88 -0.29 19.59
C TRP A 119 0.59 -0.55 19.93
N PHE A 120 1.52 -0.24 19.02
CA PHE A 120 2.95 -0.43 19.23
C PHE A 120 3.47 0.45 20.36
N ILE A 121 3.09 1.74 20.42
CA ILE A 121 3.44 2.65 21.52
C ILE A 121 2.94 2.08 22.86
N LYS A 122 1.70 1.57 22.89
CA LYS A 122 1.06 1.13 24.13
C LYS A 122 1.51 -0.25 24.61
N TYR A 123 1.77 -1.17 23.70
CA TYR A 123 1.98 -2.59 24.02
C TYR A 123 3.30 -3.16 23.52
N GLY A 124 4.09 -2.42 22.74
CA GLY A 124 5.38 -2.86 22.19
C GLY A 124 5.28 -4.04 21.20
N THR A 125 4.10 -4.28 20.63
CA THR A 125 3.79 -5.39 19.71
C THR A 125 2.98 -4.88 18.52
N TYR A 126 2.58 -5.75 17.59
CA TYR A 126 1.70 -5.37 16.47
C TYR A 126 0.31 -6.02 16.58
N PRO A 127 -0.78 -5.28 16.30
CA PRO A 127 -2.15 -5.74 16.55
C PRO A 127 -2.62 -6.82 15.57
N PHE A 128 -2.06 -6.86 14.37
CA PHE A 128 -2.51 -7.69 13.25
C PHE A 128 -1.76 -9.02 13.11
N GLY A 129 -0.83 -9.33 14.03
CA GLY A 129 -0.02 -10.54 14.04
C GLY A 129 1.41 -10.36 13.52
N GLU A 130 2.14 -11.47 13.41
CA GLU A 130 3.56 -11.56 13.00
C GLU A 130 3.72 -11.61 11.47
N ARG A 131 3.09 -10.71 10.70
CA ARG A 131 3.62 -10.52 9.33
C ARG A 131 5.04 -10.00 9.50
N GLU A 132 6.01 -10.76 8.97
CA GLU A 132 7.42 -10.36 9.07
C GLU A 132 7.59 -8.96 8.50
N HIS A 133 8.48 -8.15 9.08
CA HIS A 133 8.68 -6.77 8.65
C HIS A 133 9.72 -6.69 7.53
N GLY A 134 9.80 -5.51 6.91
CA GLY A 134 10.74 -5.26 5.82
C GLY A 134 10.50 -6.17 4.61
N HIS A 135 11.59 -6.58 3.97
CA HIS A 135 11.53 -7.31 2.70
C HIS A 135 10.75 -8.63 2.75
N LYS A 136 10.76 -9.32 3.90
CA LYS A 136 10.04 -10.58 4.09
C LYS A 136 8.53 -10.36 4.08
N GLY A 137 8.05 -9.33 4.76
CA GLY A 137 6.63 -8.94 4.74
C GLY A 137 6.14 -8.52 3.37
N LEU A 138 6.97 -7.80 2.62
CA LEU A 138 6.65 -7.41 1.24
C LEU A 138 6.49 -8.65 0.36
N LEU A 139 7.39 -9.63 0.48
CA LEU A 139 7.32 -10.90 -0.26
C LEU A 139 6.14 -11.78 0.19
N ASP A 140 5.85 -11.84 1.50
CA ASP A 140 4.80 -12.69 2.08
C ASP A 140 3.43 -12.49 1.43
N TYR A 141 3.07 -11.24 1.11
CA TYR A 141 1.82 -10.94 0.39
C TYR A 141 1.71 -11.70 -0.94
N TYR A 142 2.79 -11.74 -1.73
CA TYR A 142 2.77 -12.46 -3.00
C TYR A 142 2.70 -13.98 -2.83
N LEU A 143 3.31 -14.50 -1.77
CA LEU A 143 3.30 -15.94 -1.49
C LEU A 143 1.94 -16.40 -0.95
N THR A 144 1.33 -15.60 -0.09
CA THR A 144 0.09 -15.96 0.62
C THR A 144 -1.15 -15.55 -0.16
N ASP A 145 -1.32 -14.26 -0.45
CA ASP A 145 -2.51 -13.72 -1.12
C ASP A 145 -2.54 -14.08 -2.60
N TRP A 146 -1.40 -14.10 -3.28
CA TRP A 146 -1.34 -14.47 -4.70
C TRP A 146 -1.00 -15.95 -4.91
N GLN A 147 -0.70 -16.71 -3.85
CA GLN A 147 -0.39 -18.15 -3.92
C GLN A 147 0.74 -18.46 -4.92
N LEU A 148 1.76 -17.61 -4.95
CA LEU A 148 2.95 -17.84 -5.76
C LEU A 148 4.03 -18.54 -4.93
N THR A 149 4.87 -19.31 -5.59
CA THR A 149 6.19 -19.62 -5.04
C THR A 149 7.13 -18.41 -5.21
N LYS A 150 8.22 -18.38 -4.45
CA LYS A 150 9.25 -17.34 -4.62
C LYS A 150 9.82 -17.30 -6.04
N GLU A 151 10.04 -18.45 -6.66
CA GLU A 151 10.49 -18.55 -8.07
C GLU A 151 9.45 -17.93 -9.03
N GLN A 152 8.17 -18.26 -8.82
CA GLN A 152 7.06 -17.73 -9.61
C GLN A 152 6.87 -16.22 -9.41
N TYR A 153 7.13 -15.69 -8.21
CA TYR A 153 7.17 -14.25 -7.96
C TYR A 153 8.25 -13.58 -8.83
N TRP A 154 9.47 -14.12 -8.86
CA TRP A 154 10.54 -13.56 -9.70
C TRP A 154 10.26 -13.70 -11.20
N ASP A 155 9.58 -14.77 -11.63
CA ASP A 155 9.05 -14.86 -13.01
C ASP A 155 8.04 -13.75 -13.32
N LEU A 156 7.14 -13.46 -12.38
CA LEU A 156 6.18 -12.36 -12.51
C LEU A 156 6.90 -11.01 -12.61
N VAL A 157 7.90 -10.77 -11.76
CA VAL A 157 8.72 -9.54 -11.82
C VAL A 157 9.40 -9.40 -13.18
N ARG A 158 10.01 -10.49 -13.69
CA ARG A 158 10.58 -10.51 -15.05
C ARG A 158 9.55 -10.20 -16.12
N ILE A 159 8.31 -10.66 -15.97
CA ILE A 159 7.24 -10.38 -16.93
C ILE A 159 6.92 -8.87 -16.97
N VAL A 160 6.81 -8.25 -15.80
CA VAL A 160 6.52 -6.83 -15.66
C VAL A 160 7.66 -5.97 -16.22
N ILE A 161 8.91 -6.26 -15.83
CA ILE A 161 10.08 -5.47 -16.28
C ILE A 161 10.22 -5.51 -17.81
N ASN A 162 10.04 -6.69 -18.42
CA ASN A 162 10.27 -6.89 -19.85
C ASN A 162 9.04 -6.60 -20.74
N ASP A 163 7.92 -6.14 -20.17
CA ASP A 163 6.65 -5.94 -20.88
C ASP A 163 6.21 -7.16 -21.73
N ASN A 164 6.52 -8.36 -21.25
CA ASN A 164 6.37 -9.59 -22.03
C ASN A 164 5.07 -10.34 -21.69
N TYR A 165 4.10 -9.69 -21.05
CA TYR A 165 2.82 -10.31 -20.69
C TYR A 165 2.14 -10.97 -21.90
N ARG A 166 1.72 -12.22 -21.74
CA ARG A 166 1.00 -13.01 -22.76
C ARG A 166 -0.25 -13.66 -22.17
N GLY A 167 -1.39 -12.98 -22.27
CA GLY A 167 -2.65 -13.41 -21.68
C GLY A 167 -3.19 -14.77 -22.13
N HIS A 168 -2.83 -15.23 -23.33
CA HIS A 168 -3.30 -16.49 -23.93
C HIS A 168 -2.44 -17.72 -23.59
N LEU A 169 -1.26 -17.50 -23.01
CA LEU A 169 -0.41 -18.59 -22.54
C LEU A 169 -0.90 -19.09 -21.19
N ASP A 170 -0.43 -20.26 -20.79
CA ASP A 170 -0.75 -20.82 -19.49
C ASP A 170 -0.13 -19.97 -18.37
N CYS A 171 -0.80 -19.95 -17.21
CA CYS A 171 -0.37 -19.13 -16.10
C CYS A 171 0.89 -19.68 -15.41
N LEU A 172 1.77 -18.78 -14.98
CA LEU A 172 3.04 -19.09 -14.29
C LEU A 172 2.84 -19.88 -12.97
N CYS A 173 1.64 -19.82 -12.38
CA CYS A 173 1.34 -20.54 -11.14
C CYS A 173 1.12 -22.06 -11.35
N GLY A 174 1.09 -22.55 -12.59
CA GLY A 174 0.90 -23.98 -12.88
C GLY A 174 -0.56 -24.47 -12.84
N SER A 175 -1.54 -23.56 -12.69
CA SER A 175 -2.97 -23.92 -12.63
C SER A 175 -3.58 -24.46 -13.93
N LYS A 176 -2.82 -24.43 -15.04
CA LYS A 176 -3.26 -24.73 -16.42
C LYS A 176 -4.36 -23.81 -16.97
N LYS A 177 -4.76 -22.78 -16.21
CA LYS A 177 -5.61 -21.70 -16.71
C LYS A 177 -4.79 -20.76 -17.58
N LYS A 178 -5.46 -20.02 -18.47
CA LYS A 178 -4.81 -18.94 -19.22
C LYS A 178 -4.41 -17.81 -18.27
N MET A 179 -3.27 -17.16 -18.53
CA MET A 179 -2.72 -16.10 -17.69
C MET A 179 -3.79 -15.03 -17.40
N ARG A 180 -4.51 -14.57 -18.42
CA ARG A 180 -5.58 -13.56 -18.27
C ARG A 180 -6.73 -13.97 -17.36
N ASP A 181 -6.98 -15.27 -17.23
CA ASP A 181 -8.06 -15.86 -16.43
C ASP A 181 -7.55 -16.35 -15.06
N CYS A 182 -6.30 -16.04 -14.72
CA CYS A 182 -5.62 -16.42 -13.48
C CYS A 182 -4.86 -15.20 -12.91
N HIS A 183 -3.53 -15.21 -12.88
CA HIS A 183 -2.73 -14.11 -12.31
C HIS A 183 -2.68 -12.84 -13.16
N GLY A 184 -3.21 -12.88 -14.38
CA GLY A 184 -3.35 -11.70 -15.23
C GLY A 184 -4.18 -10.60 -14.59
N LYS A 185 -5.13 -10.92 -13.71
CA LYS A 185 -5.89 -9.91 -12.95
C LYS A 185 -5.01 -9.05 -12.02
N TYR A 186 -3.90 -9.60 -11.55
CA TYR A 186 -2.92 -8.89 -10.70
C TYR A 186 -1.86 -8.16 -11.54
N ILE A 187 -1.44 -8.77 -12.64
CA ILE A 187 -0.37 -8.23 -13.51
C ILE A 187 -0.89 -7.11 -14.41
N LEU A 188 -2.11 -7.23 -14.93
CA LEU A 188 -2.68 -6.27 -15.90
C LEU A 188 -2.78 -4.84 -15.34
N PRO A 189 -3.24 -4.61 -14.10
CA PRO A 189 -3.24 -3.27 -13.51
C PRO A 189 -1.83 -2.66 -13.44
N ILE A 190 -0.83 -3.46 -13.09
CA ILE A 190 0.58 -3.03 -12.99
C ILE A 190 1.09 -2.60 -14.37
N ILE A 191 1.02 -3.46 -15.37
CA ILE A 191 1.65 -3.18 -16.68
C ILE A 191 0.94 -2.08 -17.47
N LYS A 192 -0.34 -1.81 -17.21
CA LYS A 192 -1.11 -0.77 -17.91
C LYS A 192 -0.90 0.62 -17.32
N ASN A 193 -0.34 0.72 -16.12
CA ASN A 193 -0.16 1.96 -15.41
C ASN A 193 1.34 2.17 -15.10
N PRO A 194 2.03 3.07 -15.82
CA PRO A 194 3.46 3.30 -15.62
C PRO A 194 3.86 3.65 -14.18
N ILE A 195 3.01 4.38 -13.44
CA ILE A 195 3.28 4.79 -12.05
C ILE A 195 3.26 3.56 -11.14
N LEU A 196 2.22 2.73 -11.25
CA LEU A 196 2.09 1.52 -10.45
C LEU A 196 3.16 0.48 -10.85
N LYS A 197 3.54 0.44 -12.13
CA LYS A 197 4.65 -0.39 -12.62
C LYS A 197 5.97 -0.01 -11.96
N GLU A 198 6.29 1.28 -11.90
CA GLU A 198 7.51 1.78 -11.27
C GLU A 198 7.56 1.40 -9.79
N GLN A 199 6.48 1.66 -9.04
CA GLN A 199 6.38 1.29 -7.62
C GLN A 199 6.54 -0.22 -7.39
N PHE A 200 5.90 -1.05 -8.22
CA PHE A 200 6.05 -2.50 -8.13
C PHE A 200 7.51 -2.94 -8.34
N ILE A 201 8.22 -2.30 -9.27
CA ILE A 201 9.63 -2.59 -9.55
C ILE A 201 10.52 -2.13 -8.38
N GLU A 202 10.27 -0.97 -7.79
CA GLU A 202 10.99 -0.49 -6.59
C GLU A 202 10.84 -1.43 -5.40
N GLU A 203 9.62 -1.95 -5.17
CA GLU A 203 9.38 -2.98 -4.17
C GLU A 203 10.15 -4.27 -4.47
N ALA A 204 10.12 -4.73 -5.72
CA ALA A 204 10.87 -5.92 -6.14
C ALA A 204 12.39 -5.75 -5.92
N TYR A 205 12.96 -4.57 -6.20
CA TYR A 205 14.36 -4.28 -5.88
C TYR A 205 14.63 -4.27 -4.37
N SER A 206 13.70 -3.77 -3.57
CA SER A 206 13.82 -3.77 -2.12
C SER A 206 13.76 -5.19 -1.55
N ILE A 207 12.89 -6.04 -2.10
CA ILE A 207 12.84 -7.47 -1.79
C ILE A 207 14.17 -8.14 -2.14
N PHE A 208 14.65 -7.97 -3.37
CA PHE A 208 15.90 -8.56 -3.85
C PHE A 208 17.09 -8.22 -2.94
N ARG A 209 17.29 -6.94 -2.62
CA ARG A 209 18.38 -6.48 -1.75
C ARG A 209 18.29 -7.06 -0.34
N GLY A 210 17.07 -7.18 0.20
CA GLY A 210 16.87 -7.80 1.51
C GLY A 210 17.28 -9.27 1.53
N GLU A 211 16.93 -10.02 0.48
CA GLU A 211 17.29 -11.44 0.35
C GLU A 211 18.80 -11.64 0.16
N GLU A 212 19.49 -10.77 -0.57
CA GLU A 212 20.96 -10.82 -0.71
C GLU A 212 21.68 -10.61 0.62
N ILE A 213 21.20 -9.68 1.45
CA ILE A 213 21.78 -9.41 2.78
C ILE A 213 21.61 -10.61 3.70
N ASP A 214 20.44 -11.25 3.70
CA ASP A 214 20.17 -12.43 4.50
C ASP A 214 20.96 -13.66 4.03
N GLY A 215 21.18 -13.81 2.71
CA GLY A 215 21.95 -14.92 2.14
C GLY A 215 23.47 -14.84 2.33
N GLN A 216 23.99 -13.70 2.82
CA GLN A 216 25.40 -13.51 3.17
C GLN A 216 25.70 -13.77 4.65
N ARG A 217 24.67 -14.05 5.48
CA ARG A 217 24.78 -14.38 6.90
C ARG A 217 24.74 -15.88 7.14
#